data_AF-A0A950PDB7-F1
#
_entry.id   AF-A0A950PDB7-F1
#
_cell.length_a   1.000
_cell.length_b   1.000
_cell.length_c   1.000
_cell.angle_alpha   90.00
_cell.angle_beta   90.00
_cell.angle_gamma   90.00
#
_symmetry.space_group_name_H-M   'P 1'
#
loop_
_entity.id
_entity.type
_entity.pdbx_description
1 polymer ?
#
loop_
_entity_poly.entity_id
_entity_poly.type
_entity_poly.pdbx_seq_one_letter_code
_entity_poly.pdbx_strand_id
1 'polypeptide(L)' 'MDRPRAADDFDVIRQRLEELRREREAAEAAEATEGAAGDSADQKAERHRRERLEGSPPAWAPTIFTKPIFAKLPRS' A
#
# COMPACT_ATOMS: atom_id res chain seq x y z
N MET A 1 -17.20 -38.20 -21.46
CA MET A 1 -16.43 -36.95 -21.42
C MET A 1 -16.34 -36.55 -19.96
N ASP A 2 -15.39 -37.12 -19.24
CA ASP A 2 -15.18 -36.82 -17.83
C ASP A 2 -14.34 -35.54 -17.74
N ARG A 3 -15.02 -34.43 -17.45
CA ARG A 3 -14.34 -33.17 -17.17
C ARG A 3 -13.65 -33.33 -15.81
N PRO A 4 -12.34 -33.00 -15.69
CA PRO A 4 -11.64 -33.05 -14.41
C PRO A 4 -12.37 -32.17 -13.40
N ARG A 5 -12.48 -32.65 -12.17
CA ARG A 5 -13.21 -31.96 -11.11
C ARG A 5 -12.24 -30.96 -10.49
N ALA A 6 -12.69 -29.74 -10.23
CA ALA A 6 -11.85 -28.69 -9.61
C ALA A 6 -11.18 -29.10 -8.28
N ALA A 7 -11.66 -30.16 -7.64
CA ALA A 7 -11.05 -30.69 -6.43
C ALA A 7 -9.79 -31.54 -6.68
N ASP A 8 -9.55 -31.96 -7.92
CA ASP A 8 -8.34 -32.71 -8.30
C ASP A 8 -7.11 -31.77 -8.27
N ASP A 9 -7.32 -30.46 -8.28
CA ASP A 9 -6.27 -29.43 -8.22
C ASP A 9 -5.83 -29.08 -6.79
N PHE A 10 -6.49 -29.58 -5.74
CA PHE A 10 -6.16 -29.22 -4.36
C PHE A 10 -4.73 -29.59 -3.97
N ASP A 11 -4.20 -30.69 -4.50
CA ASP A 11 -2.83 -31.13 -4.24
C ASP A 11 -1.81 -30.16 -4.86
N VAL A 12 -2.10 -29.68 -6.07
CA VAL A 12 -1.30 -28.68 -6.78
C VAL A 12 -1.31 -27.35 -6.02
N ILE A 13 -2.48 -26.92 -5.55
CA ILE A 13 -2.62 -25.68 -4.78
C ILE A 13 -1.83 -25.78 -3.46
N ARG A 14 -1.91 -26.91 -2.75
CA ARG A 14 -1.15 -27.11 -1.49
C ARG A 14 0.36 -27.06 -1.72
N GLN A 15 0.86 -27.74 -2.75
CA GLN A 15 2.27 -27.71 -3.08
C GLN A 15 2.76 -26.29 -3.40
N ARG A 16 1.96 -25.52 -4.14
CA ARG A 16 2.29 -24.13 -4.48
C ARG A 16 2.31 -23.22 -3.24
N LEU A 17 1.41 -23.44 -2.27
CA LEU A 17 1.40 -22.69 -1.02
C LEU A 17 2.64 -22.95 -0.16
N GLU A 18 3.10 -24.20 -0.09
CA GLU A 18 4.32 -24.57 0.65
C GLU A 18 5.59 -24.02 0.00
N GLU A 19 5.64 -23.97 -1.33
CA GLU A 19 6.70 -23.30 -2.07
C GLU A 19 6.72 -21.80 -1.78
N LEU A 20 5.57 -21.13 -1.88
CA LEU A 20 5.45 -19.69 -1.61
C LEU A 20 5.82 -19.34 -0.17
N ARG A 21 5.54 -20.23 0.79
CA ARG A 21 5.94 -20.06 2.19
C ARG A 21 7.46 -20.10 2.33
N ARG A 22 8.14 -21.06 1.68
CA ARG A 22 9.61 -21.14 1.69
C ARG A 22 10.26 -19.95 0.99
N GLU A 23 9.69 -19.50 -0.12
CA GLU A 23 10.13 -18.28 -0.81
C GLU A 23 10.01 -17.05 0.10
N ARG A 24 8.89 -16.92 0.84
CA ARG A 24 8.70 -15.83 1.81
C ARG A 24 9.66 -15.91 2.98
N GLU A 25 9.88 -17.09 3.57
CA GLU A 25 10.84 -17.26 4.67
C GLU A 25 12.27 -16.93 4.21
N ALA A 26 12.64 -17.28 2.97
CA ALA A 26 13.91 -16.88 2.37
C ALA A 26 13.99 -15.37 2.09
N ALA A 27 12.91 -14.77 1.61
CA ALA A 27 12.82 -13.34 1.37
C ALA A 27 12.85 -12.53 2.66
N GLU A 28 12.18 -12.98 3.73
CA GLU A 28 12.22 -12.35 5.05
C GLU A 28 13.61 -12.46 5.69
N ALA A 29 14.31 -13.58 5.50
CA ALA A 29 15.70 -13.71 5.92
C ALA A 29 16.64 -12.76 5.15
N ALA A 30 16.37 -12.52 3.86
CA ALA A 30 17.10 -11.55 3.05
C ALA A 30 16.74 -10.08 3.41
N GLU A 31 15.46 -9.78 3.59
CA GLU A 31 14.94 -8.48 4.03
C GLU A 31 15.43 -8.12 5.44
N ALA A 32 15.62 -9.09 6.34
CA ALA A 32 16.24 -8.86 7.65
C ALA A 32 17.68 -8.34 7.54
N THR A 33 18.37 -8.62 6.42
CA THR A 33 19.70 -8.06 6.13
C THR A 33 19.65 -6.73 5.36
N GLU A 34 18.56 -6.44 4.63
CA GLU A 34 18.39 -5.22 3.82
C GLU A 34 17.52 -4.12 4.46
N GLY A 35 16.75 -4.44 5.52
CA GLY A 35 15.72 -3.59 6.12
C GLY A 35 16.20 -2.26 6.71
N ALA A 36 17.50 -2.08 6.95
CA ALA A 36 18.05 -0.80 7.41
C ALA A 36 17.98 0.30 6.34
N ALA A 37 18.06 -0.05 5.04
CA ALA A 37 17.97 0.92 3.94
C ALA A 37 16.52 1.16 3.48
N GLY A 38 15.67 0.12 3.52
CA GLY A 38 14.26 0.18 3.15
C GLY A 38 13.42 1.05 4.09
N ASP A 39 13.70 0.98 5.39
CA ASP A 39 12.98 1.76 6.41
C ASP A 39 13.15 3.27 6.22
N SER A 40 14.34 3.72 5.79
CA SER A 40 14.58 5.15 5.48
C SER A 40 13.85 5.63 4.23
N ALA A 41 13.71 4.77 3.22
CA ALA A 41 12.97 5.08 1.99
C ALA A 41 11.45 5.13 2.24
N ASP A 42 10.94 4.22 3.08
CA ASP A 42 9.54 4.20 3.51
C ASP A 42 9.21 5.43 4.37
N GLN A 43 10.06 5.78 5.33
CA GLN A 43 9.95 7.03 6.10
C GLN A 43 9.94 8.27 5.21
N LYS A 44 10.76 8.32 4.15
CA LYS A 44 10.78 9.42 3.18
C LYS A 44 9.52 9.45 2.32
N ALA A 45 8.99 8.30 1.92
CA ALA A 45 7.74 8.18 1.17
C ALA A 45 6.53 8.61 2.02
N GLU A 46 6.51 8.22 3.29
CA GLU A 46 5.48 8.63 4.26
C GLU A 46 5.55 10.13 4.56
N ARG A 47 6.75 10.72 4.68
CA ARG A 47 6.93 12.17 4.77
C ARG A 47 6.35 12.89 3.54
N HIS A 48 6.65 12.41 2.33
CA HIS A 48 6.12 12.99 1.10
C HIS A 48 4.60 12.81 0.98
N ARG A 49 4.06 11.68 1.46
CA ARG A 49 2.61 11.45 1.55
C ARG A 49 1.95 12.46 2.48
N ARG A 50 2.55 12.73 3.65
CA ARG A 50 2.07 13.75 4.60
C ARG A 50 2.10 15.15 4.00
N GLU A 51 3.19 15.54 3.34
CA GLU A 51 3.28 16.84 2.65
C GLU A 51 2.19 17.02 1.58
N ARG A 52 1.83 15.96 0.85
CA ARG A 52 0.71 15.99 -0.10
C ARG A 52 -0.67 16.10 0.58
N LEU A 53 -0.82 15.59 1.80
CA LEU A 53 -2.06 15.64 2.57
C LEU A 53 -2.22 16.95 3.36
N GLU A 54 -1.11 17.58 3.73
CA GLU A 54 -1.05 18.87 4.43
C GLU A 54 -1.09 20.08 3.48
N GLY A 55 -0.94 19.84 2.16
CA GLY A 55 -1.09 20.86 1.14
C GLY A 55 -2.54 21.32 0.99
N SER A 56 -2.74 22.63 0.79
CA SER A 56 -4.02 23.14 0.31
C SER A 56 -4.39 22.41 -0.99
N PRO A 57 -5.66 22.02 -1.18
CA PRO A 57 -6.10 21.48 -2.45
C PRO A 57 -5.69 22.44 -3.59
N PRO A 58 -5.25 21.92 -4.74
CA PRO A 58 -4.88 22.76 -5.87
C PRO A 58 -6.10 23.58 -6.31
N ALA A 59 -5.88 24.75 -6.92
CA ALA A 59 -6.95 25.72 -7.25
C ALA A 59 -8.09 25.16 -8.13
N TRP A 60 -7.86 24.03 -8.80
CA TRP A 60 -8.86 23.33 -9.63
C TRP A 60 -9.68 22.28 -8.86
N ALA A 61 -9.30 21.91 -7.64
CA ALA A 61 -9.97 20.88 -6.86
C ALA A 61 -11.17 21.45 -6.07
N PRO A 62 -12.35 20.79 -6.11
CA PRO A 62 -13.52 21.23 -5.36
C PRO A 62 -13.28 21.24 -3.84
N THR A 63 -13.52 22.38 -3.19
CA THR A 63 -13.30 22.59 -1.74
C THR A 63 -14.37 21.98 -0.85
N ILE A 64 -15.35 21.27 -1.42
CA ILE A 64 -16.43 20.58 -0.69
C ILE A 64 -15.93 19.48 0.26
N PHE A 65 -14.70 19.00 0.09
CA PHE A 65 -14.07 18.01 0.96
C PHE A 65 -13.08 18.61 1.96
N THR A 66 -12.81 19.92 1.91
CA THR A 66 -11.88 20.59 2.83
C THR A 66 -12.63 21.34 3.92
N LYS A 67 -12.32 21.04 5.18
CA LYS A 67 -12.86 21.75 6.35
C LYS A 67 -12.60 23.25 6.21
N PRO A 68 -13.59 24.13 6.46
CA PRO A 68 -13.42 25.56 6.25
C PRO A 68 -12.41 26.12 7.25
N ILE A 69 -11.24 26.53 6.77
CA ILE A 69 -10.31 27.39 7.51
C ILE A 69 -10.86 28.81 7.34
N PHE A 70 -11.84 29.17 8.17
CA PHE A 70 -12.44 30.51 8.33
C PHE A 70 -12.24 31.51 7.16
N ALA A 71 -13.15 31.52 6.20
CA ALA A 71 -13.30 32.65 5.29
C ALA A 71 -13.91 33.84 6.07
N LYS A 72 -13.06 34.73 6.57
CA LYS A 72 -13.49 36.00 7.15
C LYS A 72 -13.93 36.92 6.00
N LEU A 73 -15.24 37.01 5.77
CA LEU A 73 -15.83 37.94 4.79
C LEU A 73 -15.43 39.39 5.14
N PRO A 74 -15.04 40.24 4.17
CA PRO A 74 -15.02 41.67 4.40
C PRO A 74 -16.47 42.17 4.53
N ARG A 75 -16.77 42.86 5.63
CA ARG A 75 -18.01 43.64 5.77
C ARG A 75 -17.90 44.85 4.84
N SER A 76 -18.86 45.01 3.94
CA SER A 76 -19.20 46.30 3.33
C SER A 76 -20.34 46.95 4.10
#